data_AF-A0A382WEZ0-F1
#
_entry.id   AF-A0A382WEZ0-F1
#
_cell.length_a   1.000
_cell.length_b   1.000
_cell.length_c   1.000
_cell.angle_alpha   90.00
_cell.angle_beta   90.00
_cell.angle_gamma   90.00
#
_symmetry.space_group_name_H-M   'P 1'
#
loop_
_entity.id
_entity.type
_entity.pdbx_description
1 polymer ?
#
loop_
_entity_poly.entity_id
_entity_poly.type
_entity_poly.pdbx_seq_one_letter_code
_entity_poly.pdbx_strand_id
1 'polypeptide(L)'
;MSHYINKLLICILLPTFGCDDYGIIHIVDQVDQIIIDQTLGLPKTIIGRNGSAMILIPNGIFEMGDHFSEGEQSELPIHEVELDAFYMDI
;
A
#
# COMPACT_ATOMS: atom_id res chain seq x y z
N MET A 1 7.32 -48.82 -26.23
CA MET A 1 6.33 -49.25 -25.22
C MET A 1 6.68 -48.51 -23.93
N SER A 2 5.88 -47.48 -23.58
CA SER A 2 5.81 -46.74 -22.31
C SER A 2 7.15 -46.26 -21.68
N HIS A 3 7.57 -45.00 -21.76
CA HIS A 3 7.10 -43.94 -20.85
C HIS A 3 7.49 -42.51 -21.29
N TYR A 4 7.79 -42.27 -22.57
CA TYR A 4 8.13 -40.95 -23.13
C TYR A 4 6.91 -40.04 -23.39
N ILE A 5 5.95 -39.99 -22.45
CA ILE A 5 4.62 -39.39 -22.66
C ILE A 5 4.23 -38.27 -21.67
N ASN A 6 5.12 -37.83 -20.78
CA ASN A 6 4.85 -36.73 -19.83
C ASN A 6 5.81 -35.54 -19.97
N LYS A 7 6.13 -35.14 -21.22
CA LYS A 7 6.88 -33.89 -21.48
C LYS A 7 6.36 -33.08 -22.67
N LEU A 8 5.16 -33.39 -23.18
CA LEU A 8 4.62 -32.77 -24.41
C LEU A 8 3.12 -32.39 -24.36
N LEU A 9 2.44 -32.48 -23.22
CA LEU A 9 1.01 -32.15 -23.17
C LEU A 9 0.59 -31.46 -21.88
N ILE A 10 1.01 -30.20 -21.72
CA ILE A 10 0.27 -29.12 -21.03
C ILE A 10 0.92 -27.80 -21.51
N CYS A 11 0.66 -27.51 -22.79
CA CYS A 11 0.92 -26.21 -23.41
C CYS A 11 -0.39 -25.62 -23.98
N ILE A 12 -1.55 -26.11 -23.53
CA ILE A 12 -2.85 -25.63 -24.00
C ILE A 12 -3.71 -25.43 -22.76
N LEU A 13 -3.67 -24.20 -22.25
CA LEU A 13 -4.66 -23.46 -21.46
C LEU A 13 -3.93 -22.42 -20.61
N LEU A 14 -3.27 -21.47 -21.28
CA LEU A 14 -2.99 -20.16 -20.71
C LEU A 14 -4.35 -19.43 -20.57
N PRO A 15 -4.88 -19.15 -19.37
CA PRO A 15 -5.45 -17.85 -19.14
C PRO A 15 -4.27 -16.89 -19.10
N THR A 16 -4.08 -16.14 -20.18
CA THR A 16 -3.47 -14.82 -20.07
C THR A 16 -4.25 -14.01 -19.03
N PHE A 17 -3.56 -13.09 -18.36
CA PHE A 17 -4.01 -12.13 -17.35
C PHE A 17 -3.82 -12.58 -15.91
N GLY A 18 -2.68 -12.17 -15.35
CA GLY A 18 -2.41 -12.17 -13.91
C GLY A 18 -0.98 -12.58 -13.63
N CYS A 19 -0.04 -11.63 -13.70
CA CYS A 19 1.20 -11.76 -12.95
C CYS A 19 0.83 -11.44 -11.49
N ASP A 20 0.45 -12.43 -10.71
CA ASP A 20 0.54 -12.36 -9.27
C ASP A 20 1.79 -13.14 -8.86
N ASP A 21 2.94 -12.47 -9.02
CA ASP A 21 4.16 -12.80 -8.28
C ASP A 21 3.83 -12.68 -6.78
N TYR A 22 3.24 -13.72 -6.20
CA TYR A 22 3.19 -13.90 -4.74
C TYR A 22 4.59 -14.25 -4.26
N GLY A 23 5.49 -13.26 -4.31
CA GLY A 23 6.80 -13.27 -3.67
C GLY A 23 6.74 -13.17 -2.14
N ILE A 24 5.58 -13.45 -1.54
CA ILE A 24 5.31 -13.27 -0.11
C ILE A 24 6.03 -14.32 0.77
N ILE A 25 6.59 -15.39 0.19
CA ILE A 25 7.22 -16.46 0.99
C ILE A 25 8.73 -16.25 1.22
N HIS A 26 9.38 -15.27 0.57
CA HIS A 26 10.85 -15.13 0.65
C HIS A 26 11.41 -14.05 1.60
N ILE A 27 10.59 -13.28 2.32
CA ILE A 27 11.07 -12.23 3.25
C ILE A 27 10.72 -12.51 4.72
N VAL A 28 10.33 -13.75 5.07
CA VAL A 28 9.99 -14.09 6.47
C VAL A 28 11.22 -14.53 7.29
N ASP A 29 12.44 -14.48 6.74
CA ASP A 29 13.64 -14.93 7.45
C ASP A 29 14.53 -13.78 8.01
N GLN A 30 14.20 -12.49 7.81
CA GLN A 30 15.15 -11.39 8.11
C GLN A 30 14.57 -10.08 8.70
N VAL A 31 13.30 -9.98 9.12
CA VAL A 31 12.81 -8.72 9.72
C VAL A 31 12.09 -8.97 11.04
N ASP A 32 12.82 -8.66 12.11
CA ASP A 32 12.46 -8.83 13.52
C ASP A 32 11.52 -7.72 14.04
N GLN A 33 10.65 -7.17 13.20
CA GLN A 33 9.60 -6.26 13.63
C GLN A 33 8.34 -6.50 12.82
N ILE A 34 7.31 -6.99 13.51
CA ILE A 34 5.93 -6.78 13.12
C ILE A 34 5.67 -5.27 13.31
N ILE A 35 6.20 -4.46 12.41
CA ILE A 35 5.60 -3.16 12.14
C ILE A 35 4.27 -3.55 11.51
N ILE A 36 3.19 -3.27 12.24
CA ILE A 36 1.84 -3.30 11.69
C ILE A 36 1.95 -2.40 10.46
N ASP A 37 2.06 -2.99 9.28
CA ASP A 37 2.29 -2.22 8.07
C ASP A 37 1.02 -1.41 7.84
N GLN A 38 1.02 -0.18 8.36
CA GLN A 38 -0.07 0.79 8.24
C GLN A 38 -0.39 1.08 6.76
N THR A 39 0.44 0.57 5.85
CA THR A 39 0.31 0.73 4.41
C THR A 39 -0.14 -0.52 3.66
N LEU A 40 -0.45 -1.66 4.29
CA LEU A 40 -0.96 -2.89 3.60
C LEU A 40 -0.10 -3.35 2.39
N GLY A 41 1.18 -2.97 2.33
CA GLY A 41 2.05 -3.20 1.16
C GLY A 41 1.77 -2.28 -0.04
N LEU A 42 1.09 -1.16 0.16
CA LEU A 42 0.82 -0.16 -0.88
C LEU A 42 2.12 0.57 -1.28
N PRO A 43 2.24 0.97 -2.56
CA PRO A 43 3.42 1.70 -3.02
C PRO A 43 3.52 3.05 -2.32
N LYS A 44 4.73 3.42 -1.88
CA LYS A 44 4.98 4.72 -1.22
C LYS A 44 4.63 5.92 -2.10
N THR A 45 4.70 5.77 -3.43
CA THR A 45 4.46 6.85 -4.38
C THR A 45 3.71 6.33 -5.60
N ILE A 46 2.76 7.12 -6.09
CA ILE A 46 2.00 6.86 -7.33
C ILE A 46 1.97 8.10 -8.22
N ILE A 47 1.54 7.93 -9.47
CA ILE A 47 1.17 9.04 -10.35
C ILE A 47 -0.35 9.19 -10.32
N GLY A 48 -0.82 10.35 -9.86
CA GLY A 48 -2.23 10.71 -9.78
C GLY A 48 -2.88 10.84 -11.15
N ARG A 49 -4.22 10.92 -11.17
CA ARG A 49 -4.99 11.04 -12.42
C ARG A 49 -4.63 12.28 -13.25
N ASN A 50 -4.22 13.35 -12.58
CA ASN A 50 -3.74 14.61 -13.16
C ASN A 50 -2.28 14.56 -13.62
N GLY A 51 -1.58 13.44 -13.43
CA GLY A 51 -0.16 13.29 -13.71
C GLY A 51 0.77 13.75 -12.58
N SER A 52 0.23 14.22 -11.44
CA SER A 52 1.03 14.61 -10.27
C SER A 52 1.67 13.40 -9.60
N ALA A 53 2.86 13.57 -9.04
CA ALA A 53 3.42 12.60 -8.10
C ALA A 53 2.69 12.71 -6.76
N MET A 54 2.28 11.58 -6.19
CA MET A 54 1.59 11.54 -4.90
C MET A 54 2.32 10.61 -3.93
N ILE A 55 2.36 10.97 -2.65
CA ILE A 55 2.93 10.15 -1.57
C ILE A 55 1.83 9.52 -0.72
N LEU A 56 2.07 8.29 -0.26
CA LEU A 56 1.19 7.60 0.68
C LEU A 56 1.34 8.18 2.09
N ILE A 57 0.25 8.72 2.63
CA ILE A 57 0.08 9.08 4.03
C ILE A 57 -0.57 7.89 4.75
N PRO A 58 0.05 7.33 5.80
CA PRO A 58 -0.49 6.18 6.52
C PRO A 58 -1.77 6.55 7.29
N ASN A 59 -2.56 5.53 7.64
CA ASN A 59 -3.69 5.70 8.54
C ASN A 59 -3.22 6.08 9.95
N GLY A 60 -4.08 6.77 10.70
CA GLY A 60 -3.78 7.14 12.08
C GLY A 60 -4.73 8.16 12.65
N ILE A 61 -4.47 8.51 13.92
CA ILE A 61 -5.18 9.55 14.65
C ILE A 61 -4.26 10.76 14.76
N PHE A 62 -4.78 11.94 14.41
CA PHE A 62 -4.03 13.20 14.38
C PHE A 62 -4.77 14.27 15.17
N GLU A 63 -4.04 15.13 15.87
CA GLU A 63 -4.61 16.34 16.48
C GLU A 63 -4.73 17.44 15.42
N MET A 64 -5.95 17.86 15.13
CA MET A 64 -6.27 18.93 14.19
C MET A 64 -6.75 20.17 14.94
N GLY A 65 -6.18 21.32 14.61
CA GLY A 65 -6.53 22.62 15.15
C GLY A 65 -5.30 23.48 15.46
N ASP A 66 -5.53 24.69 15.92
CA ASP A 66 -4.45 25.64 16.25
C ASP A 66 -3.79 25.30 17.60
N HIS A 67 -2.54 24.85 17.52
CA HIS A 67 -1.71 24.51 18.69
C HIS A 67 -0.97 25.70 19.29
N PHE A 68 -0.81 26.80 18.53
CA PHE A 68 0.03 27.93 18.90
C PHE A 68 -0.78 29.17 19.29
N SER A 69 -2.11 29.14 19.11
CA SER A 69 -3.01 30.27 19.39
C SER A 69 -2.67 31.51 18.55
N GLU A 70 -2.27 31.28 17.30
CA GLU A 70 -1.87 32.31 16.34
C GLU A 70 -2.93 32.51 15.24
N GLY A 71 -3.91 31.61 15.14
CA GLY A 71 -4.95 31.60 14.13
C GLY A 71 -6.29 32.20 14.56
N GLU A 72 -7.30 31.99 13.72
CA GLU A 72 -8.67 32.44 13.98
C GLU A 72 -9.40 31.50 14.95
N GLN A 73 -10.43 32.01 15.65
CA GLN A 73 -11.22 31.19 16.59
C GLN A 73 -11.87 29.96 15.96
N SER A 74 -12.05 29.94 14.64
CA SER A 74 -12.58 28.79 13.89
C SER A 74 -11.59 27.63 13.73
N GLU A 75 -10.31 27.82 14.06
CA GLU A 75 -9.28 26.77 14.05
C GLU A 75 -9.25 25.99 15.37
N LEU A 76 -10.06 26.38 16.34
CA LEU A 76 -10.25 25.73 17.63
C LEU A 76 -11.62 25.02 17.70
N PRO A 77 -11.76 24.00 18.57
CA PRO A 77 -10.73 23.43 19.44
C PRO A 77 -9.80 22.46 18.69
N ILE A 78 -8.64 22.18 19.31
CA ILE A 78 -7.84 21.02 18.93
C ILE A 78 -8.67 19.76 19.21
N HIS A 79 -8.78 18.89 18.21
CA HIS A 79 -9.54 17.64 18.31
C HIS A 79 -8.86 16.51 17.54
N GLU A 80 -9.10 15.27 17.97
CA GLU A 80 -8.58 14.08 17.30
C GLU A 80 -9.38 13.77 16.03
N VAL A 81 -8.67 13.47 14.94
CA VAL A 81 -9.23 13.02 13.67
C VAL A 81 -8.57 11.69 13.30
N GLU A 82 -9.39 10.66 13.15
CA GLU A 82 -8.97 9.37 12.62
C GLU A 82 -9.12 9.36 11.09
N LEU A 83 -8.04 9.07 10.38
CA LEU A 83 -8.00 8.98 8.92
C LEU A 83 -7.48 7.62 8.47
N ASP A 84 -8.10 7.08 7.42
CA ASP A 84 -7.56 5.95 6.67
C ASP A 84 -6.34 6.38 5.84
N ALA A 85 -5.55 5.41 5.37
CA ALA A 85 -4.40 5.69 4.52
C ALA A 85 -4.83 6.26 3.16
N PHE A 86 -4.16 7.29 2.69
CA PHE A 86 -4.51 7.98 1.43
C PHE A 86 -3.28 8.58 0.73
N TYR A 87 -3.40 8.91 -0.56
CA TYR A 87 -2.34 9.56 -1.32
C TYR A 87 -2.55 11.07 -1.38
N MET A 88 -1.48 11.85 -1.21
CA MET A 88 -1.48 13.31 -1.34
C MET A 88 -0.43 13.76 -2.36
N ASP A 89 -0.77 14.75 -3.21
CA ASP A 89 0.18 15.37 -4.14
C ASP A 89 1.41 15.90 -3.38
N ILE A 90 2.59 15.77 -4.01
CA ILE A 90 3.88 16.28 -3.51
C ILE A 90 4.16 17.67 -4.07
#